data_AF-A0A2E5JMT6-F1
#
_entry.id   AF-A0A2E5JMT6-F1
#
_cell.length_a   1.000
_cell.length_b   1.000
_cell.length_c   1.000
_cell.angle_alpha   90.00
_cell.angle_beta   90.00
_cell.angle_gamma   90.00
#
_symmetry.space_group_name_H-M   'P 1'
#
loop_
_entity.id
_entity.type
_entity.pdbx_description
1 polymer ?
#
loop_
_entity_poly.entity_id
_entity_poly.type
_entity_poly.pdbx_seq_one_letter_code
_entity_poly.pdbx_strand_id
1 'polypeptide(L)'
;MDKNITIKIDGSSIALKQNEFWYFKKRLEEIDYFFKSSTDKSKSILINIPPTSLYIKVNYTLYQILIKEVTKIFNTYKQSLQIK
;
A
#
# COMPACT_ATOMS: atom_id res chain seq x y z
N MET A 1 8.24 0.24 -20.15
CA MET A 1 7.26 1.26 -19.73
C MET A 1 7.44 1.46 -18.24
N ASP A 2 8.24 2.44 -17.82
CA ASP A 2 8.36 2.85 -16.42
C ASP A 2 7.21 3.79 -16.07
N LYS A 3 5.99 3.24 -15.97
CA LYS A 3 4.85 4.00 -15.45
C LYS A 3 4.86 3.87 -13.93
N ASN A 4 5.09 4.99 -13.26
CA ASN A 4 4.92 5.06 -11.80
C ASN A 4 3.44 4.81 -11.45
N ILE A 5 3.22 3.96 -10.46
CA ILE A 5 1.93 3.66 -9.84
C ILE A 5 1.70 4.70 -8.75
N THR A 6 0.67 5.52 -8.90
CA THR A 6 0.32 6.55 -7.92
C THR A 6 -0.70 6.01 -6.93
N ILE A 7 -0.33 5.97 -5.66
CA ILE A 7 -1.22 5.66 -4.53
C ILE A 7 -1.69 6.98 -3.94
N LYS A 8 -3.01 7.18 -3.90
CA LYS A 8 -3.62 8.37 -3.29
C LYS A 8 -3.84 8.12 -1.81
N ILE A 9 -3.47 9.10 -0.99
CA ILE A 9 -3.67 9.12 0.45
C ILE A 9 -4.30 10.48 0.75
N ASP A 10 -5.20 10.60 1.72
CA ASP A 10 -5.93 11.84 1.97
C ASP A 10 -5.05 13.11 1.90
N GLY A 11 -5.31 13.99 0.93
CA GLY A 11 -4.53 15.21 0.64
C GLY A 11 -3.13 15.03 0.04
N SER A 12 -2.67 13.81 -0.21
CA SER A 12 -1.30 13.49 -0.66
C SER A 12 -1.26 12.34 -1.68
N SER A 13 -0.09 12.10 -2.26
CA SER A 13 0.11 10.94 -3.13
C SER A 13 1.53 10.41 -3.04
N ILE A 14 1.67 9.11 -3.25
CA ILE A 14 2.95 8.42 -3.29
C ILE A 14 3.08 7.79 -4.68
N ALA A 15 4.14 8.13 -5.39
CA ALA A 15 4.48 7.52 -6.65
C ALA A 15 5.47 6.38 -6.41
N LEU A 16 5.10 5.16 -6.79
CA LEU A 16 5.93 3.96 -6.65
C LEU A 16 6.23 3.34 -8.02
N LYS A 17 7.42 2.80 -8.21
CA LYS A 17 7.72 1.86 -9.30
C LYS A 17 6.98 0.54 -9.08
N GLN A 18 6.93 -0.30 -10.11
CA GLN A 18 6.17 -1.55 -10.05
C GLN A 18 6.68 -2.51 -8.96
N ASN A 19 7.99 -2.69 -8.84
CA ASN A 19 8.60 -3.51 -7.79
C ASN A 19 8.33 -2.95 -6.37
N GLU A 20 8.42 -1.63 -6.21
CA GLU A 20 8.12 -0.91 -4.97
C GLU A 20 6.65 -1.08 -4.58
N PHE A 21 5.73 -1.01 -5.54
CA PHE A 21 4.31 -1.26 -5.34
C PHE A 21 4.05 -2.69 -4.86
N TRP A 22 4.67 -3.70 -5.49
CA TRP A 22 4.49 -5.09 -5.06
C TRP A 22 5.01 -5.35 -3.66
N TYR A 23 6.17 -4.78 -3.33
CA TYR A 23 6.71 -4.82 -1.98
C TYR A 23 5.75 -4.16 -0.99
N PHE A 24 5.30 -2.94 -1.29
CA PHE A 24 4.41 -2.18 -0.43
C PHE A 24 3.08 -2.89 -0.18
N LYS A 25 2.47 -3.47 -1.24
CA LYS A 25 1.28 -4.32 -1.13
C LYS A 25 1.51 -5.47 -0.14
N LYS A 26 2.60 -6.23 -0.31
CA LYS A 26 2.93 -7.34 0.58
C LYS A 26 3.10 -6.89 2.04
N ARG A 27 3.75 -5.75 2.27
CA ARG A 27 3.88 -5.18 3.62
C ARG A 27 2.54 -4.80 4.24
N LEU A 28 1.61 -4.26 3.46
CA LEU A 28 0.26 -3.98 3.95
C LEU A 28 -0.48 -5.27 4.34
N GLU A 29 -0.34 -6.34 3.56
CA GLU A 29 -0.92 -7.65 3.88
C GLU A 29 -0.32 -8.25 5.16
N GLU A 30 1.00 -8.12 5.37
CA GLU A 30 1.69 -8.62 6.56
C GLU A 30 1.24 -7.89 7.85
N ILE A 31 0.96 -6.58 7.77
CA ILE A 31 0.50 -5.80 8.93
C ILE A 31 -1.02 -5.82 9.12
N ASP A 32 -1.78 -6.40 8.17
CA ASP A 32 -3.23 -6.57 8.29
C ASP A 32 -3.58 -7.31 9.58
N TYR A 33 -2.84 -8.40 9.87
CA TYR A 33 -3.05 -9.19 11.08
C TYR A 33 -2.83 -8.35 12.34
N PHE A 34 -1.77 -7.53 12.38
CA PHE A 34 -1.51 -6.63 13.51
C PHE A 34 -2.71 -5.71 13.77
N PHE A 35 -3.26 -5.09 12.72
CA PHE A 35 -4.37 -4.16 12.87
C PHE A 35 -5.71 -4.82 13.15
N LYS A 36 -5.92 -6.06 12.69
CA LYS A 36 -7.11 -6.86 12.99
C LYS A 36 -7.10 -7.41 14.42
N SER A 37 -5.93 -7.83 14.91
CA SER A 37 -5.77 -8.45 16.23
C SER A 37 -5.48 -7.46 17.35
N SER A 38 -4.98 -6.25 17.06
CA SER A 38 -4.66 -5.27 18.08
C SER A 38 -5.93 -4.73 18.75
N THR A 39 -6.01 -4.88 20.07
CA THR A 39 -7.01 -4.23 20.94
C THR A 39 -6.81 -2.72 20.98
N ASP A 40 -5.58 -2.25 20.73
CA ASP A 40 -5.22 -0.84 20.67
C ASP A 40 -5.03 -0.40 19.21
N LYS A 41 -6.04 0.31 18.70
CA LYS A 41 -6.09 0.84 17.33
C LYS A 41 -5.27 2.13 17.15
N SER A 42 -4.74 2.70 18.24
CA SER A 42 -3.92 3.92 18.21
C SER A 42 -2.47 3.64 17.78
N LYS A 43 -2.02 2.39 17.87
CA LYS A 43 -0.68 1.98 17.47
C LYS A 43 -0.42 2.26 16.00
N SER A 44 0.79 2.71 15.72
CA SER A 44 1.29 2.95 14.37
C SER A 44 2.46 2.03 14.05
N ILE A 45 2.53 1.56 12.82
CA ILE A 45 3.66 0.80 12.27
C ILE A 45 4.41 1.68 11.28
N LEU A 46 5.72 1.70 11.38
CA LEU A 46 6.58 2.33 10.37
C LEU A 46 6.88 1.32 9.25
N ILE A 47 6.50 1.64 8.02
CA ILE A 47 6.81 0.84 6.83
C ILE A 47 7.92 1.54 6.05
N ASN A 48 8.99 0.82 5.75
CA ASN A 48 10.02 1.22 4.80
C ASN A 48 9.68 0.63 3.42
N ILE A 49 9.87 1.38 2.33
CA ILE A 49 9.68 0.89 0.95
C ILE A 49 11.03 0.85 0.22
N PRO A 50 11.82 -0.23 0.31
CA PRO A 50 13.06 -0.36 -0.44
C PRO A 50 12.79 -0.46 -1.96
N PRO A 51 13.75 -0.02 -2.80
CA PRO A 51 15.04 0.59 -2.46
C PRO A 51 14.94 2.09 -2.15
N THR A 52 13.74 2.65 -2.02
CA THR A 52 13.56 4.07 -1.71
C THR A 52 13.92 4.36 -0.26
N SER A 53 14.23 5.62 0.04
CA SER A 53 14.33 6.13 1.42
C SER A 53 12.97 6.53 2.00
N LEU A 54 11.86 6.04 1.42
CA LEU A 54 10.51 6.42 1.84
C LEU A 54 10.07 5.59 3.05
N TYR A 55 9.68 6.31 4.10
CA TYR A 55 9.07 5.75 5.29
C TYR A 55 7.64 6.27 5.43
N ILE A 56 6.71 5.37 5.75
CA ILE A 56 5.31 5.71 5.97
C ILE A 56 4.92 5.21 7.36
N LYS A 57 4.51 6.14 8.23
CA LYS A 57 3.92 5.81 9.52
C LYS A 57 2.43 5.50 9.31
N VAL A 58 2.05 4.24 9.44
CA VAL A 58 0.70 3.73 9.17
C VAL A 58 -0.01 3.43 10.48
N ASN A 59 -1.15 4.08 10.72
CA ASN A 59 -2.11 3.70 11.77
C ASN A 59 -3.30 2.95 11.15
N TYR A 60 -4.28 2.55 11.96
CA TYR A 60 -5.41 1.76 11.46
C TYR A 60 -6.23 2.45 10.36
N THR A 61 -6.54 3.73 10.53
CA THR A 61 -7.31 4.50 9.54
C THR A 61 -6.55 4.61 8.22
N LEU A 62 -5.26 4.96 8.28
CA LEU A 62 -4.42 5.06 7.09
C LEU A 62 -4.25 3.70 6.42
N TYR A 63 -4.10 2.62 7.20
CA TYR A 63 -4.07 1.26 6.69
C TYR A 63 -5.32 0.93 5.86
N GLN A 64 -6.51 1.24 6.35
CA GLN A 64 -7.78 0.99 5.63
C GLN A 64 -7.86 1.75 4.29
N ILE A 65 -7.37 2.99 4.26
CA ILE A 65 -7.30 3.79 3.02
C ILE A 65 -6.32 3.14 2.04
N LEU A 66 -5.11 2.83 2.52
CA LEU A 66 -4.03 2.25 1.71
C LEU A 66 -4.41 0.89 1.11
N ILE A 67 -4.95 -0.02 1.91
CA ILE A 67 -5.29 -1.37 1.43
C ILE A 67 -6.40 -1.30 0.36
N LYS A 68 -7.36 -0.38 0.49
CA LYS A 68 -8.42 -0.15 -0.49
C LYS A 68 -7.86 0.36 -1.82
N GLU A 69 -7.00 1.38 -1.79
CA GLU A 69 -6.39 1.94 -2.99
C GLU A 69 -5.45 0.95 -3.68
N VAL A 70 -4.60 0.25 -2.91
CA VAL A 70 -3.70 -0.79 -3.44
C VAL A 70 -4.49 -1.94 -4.07
N THR A 71 -5.57 -2.39 -3.44
CA THR A 71 -6.43 -3.45 -3.98
C THR A 71 -7.12 -3.01 -5.27
N LYS A 72 -7.60 -1.76 -5.33
CA LYS A 72 -8.20 -1.19 -6.53
C LYS A 72 -7.21 -1.19 -7.70
N ILE A 73 -5.99 -0.69 -7.49
CA ILE A 73 -4.92 -0.66 -8.50
C ILE A 73 -4.57 -2.09 -8.96
N PHE A 74 -4.43 -3.02 -8.01
CA PHE A 74 -4.15 -4.42 -8.31
C PHE A 74 -5.22 -5.08 -9.19
N ASN A 75 -6.50 -4.84 -8.88
CA ASN A 75 -7.61 -5.38 -9.65
C ASN A 75 -7.67 -4.80 -11.07
N THR A 76 -7.40 -3.50 -11.24
CA THR A 76 -7.27 -2.88 -12.57
C THR A 76 -6.14 -3.52 -13.37
N TYR A 77 -4.99 -3.77 -12.74
CA TYR A 77 -3.87 -4.47 -13.38
C TYR A 77 -4.26 -5.90 -13.80
N LYS A 78 -4.91 -6.67 -12.91
CA LYS A 78 -5.37 -8.03 -13.19
C LYS A 78 -6.35 -8.09 -14.37
N GLN A 79 -7.33 -7.17 -14.42
CA GLN A 79 -8.28 -7.07 -15.53
C GLN A 79 -7.56 -6.77 -16.86
N SER A 80 -6.58 -5.87 -16.87
CA SER A 80 -5.82 -5.52 -18.08
C SER A 80 -5.01 -6.70 -18.65
N LEU A 81 -4.63 -7.67 -17.82
CA LEU A 81 -3.92 -8.88 -18.23
C LEU A 81 -4.86 -9.97 -18.77
N GLN A 82 -6.12 -9.98 -18.36
CA GLN A 82 -7.12 -10.96 -18.83
C GLN A 82 -7.71 -10.61 -20.21
N ILE A 83 -7.51 -9.37 -20.67
CA ILE A 83 -8.00 -8.88 -21.97
C ILE A 83 -6.92 -9.07 -23.07
N LYS A 84 -5.80 -9.73 -22.76
CA LYS A 84 -4.75 -10.13 -23.70
C LYS A 84 -4.84 -11.62 -24.01
#